data_AF-J3DED4-F1
#
_entry.id   AF-J3DED4-F1
#
_cell.length_a   1.000
_cell.length_b   1.000
_cell.length_c   1.000
_cell.angle_alpha   90.00
_cell.angle_beta   90.00
_cell.angle_gamma   90.00
#
_symmetry.space_group_name_H-M   'P 1'
#
loop_
_entity.id
_entity.type
_entity.pdbx_description
1 polymer ?
#
loop_
_entity_poly.entity_id
_entity_poly.type
_entity_poly.pdbx_seq_one_letter_code
_entity_poly.pdbx_strand_id
1 'polypeptide(L)'
;MEKLWLWFGLSRAAFLVLPRVGMHAMPNEWQEKMAALLTEYTNAIDTGAFGVESCVVRATDRNGKLAPMPEELLNYRHPSADTIAELKNHD
;
A
#
# COMPACT_ATOMS: atom_id res chain seq x y z
N MET A 1 -6.86 -8.74 18.27
CA MET A 1 -7.43 -8.93 16.91
C MET A 1 -7.97 -7.63 16.31
N GLU A 2 -8.49 -6.70 17.11
CA GLU A 2 -9.02 -5.40 16.67
C GLU A 2 -8.02 -4.48 15.95
N LYS A 3 -6.72 -4.55 16.27
CA LYS A 3 -5.70 -3.65 15.71
C LYS A 3 -5.48 -3.81 14.20
N LEU A 4 -5.54 -5.02 13.66
CA LEU A 4 -5.35 -5.24 12.22
C LEU A 4 -6.54 -4.71 11.41
N TRP A 5 -7.75 -4.82 11.95
CA TRP A 5 -8.97 -4.29 11.31
C TRP A 5 -8.89 -2.78 11.06
N LEU A 6 -8.28 -2.03 11.96
CA LEU A 6 -8.13 -0.58 11.83
C LEU A 6 -7.31 -0.17 10.59
N TRP A 7 -6.42 -1.03 10.10
CA TRP A 7 -5.61 -0.75 8.90
C TRP A 7 -6.44 -0.74 7.61
N PHE A 8 -7.61 -1.38 7.59
CA PHE A 8 -8.52 -1.33 6.44
C PHE A 8 -9.42 -0.09 6.43
N GLY A 9 -9.29 0.79 7.44
CA GLY A 9 -10.09 2.00 7.60
C GLY A 9 -11.51 1.72 8.12
N LEU A 10 -12.34 2.78 8.12
CA LEU A 10 -13.77 2.67 8.49
C LEU A 10 -14.62 2.03 7.38
N SER A 11 -14.10 1.97 6.15
CA SER A 11 -14.68 1.19 5.08
C SER A 11 -14.24 -0.27 5.23
N ARG A 12 -15.14 -1.23 5.00
CA ARG A 12 -14.81 -2.67 4.99
C ARG A 12 -14.03 -3.04 3.73
N ALA A 13 -12.90 -2.38 3.49
CA ALA A 13 -12.07 -2.64 2.32
C ALA A 13 -11.60 -4.11 2.35
N ALA A 14 -11.73 -4.79 1.21
CA ALA A 14 -11.27 -6.18 1.08
C ALA A 14 -9.74 -6.27 0.98
N PHE A 15 -9.05 -5.16 0.68
CA PHE A 15 -7.61 -5.12 0.45
C PHE A 15 -6.97 -3.95 1.21
N LEU A 16 -5.77 -4.18 1.72
CA LEU A 16 -4.87 -3.14 2.20
C LEU A 16 -3.96 -2.74 1.03
N VAL A 17 -4.03 -1.48 0.61
CA VAL A 17 -3.24 -0.96 -0.52
C VAL A 17 -2.19 0.00 0.02
N LEU A 18 -0.92 -0.37 -0.11
CA LEU A 18 0.22 0.45 0.31
C LEU A 18 1.10 0.75 -0.93
N PRO A 19 1.33 2.02 -1.30
CA PRO A 19 2.17 2.34 -2.44
C PRO A 19 3.63 1.99 -2.14
N ARG A 20 4.30 1.36 -3.11
CA ARG A 20 5.69 0.90 -2.98
C ARG A 20 6.66 2.03 -2.62
N VAL A 21 6.43 3.24 -3.13
CA VAL A 21 7.25 4.41 -2.78
C VAL A 21 7.22 4.71 -1.27
N GLY A 22 6.06 4.59 -0.63
CA GLY A 22 5.92 4.77 0.81
C GLY A 22 6.63 3.66 1.60
N MET A 23 6.51 2.41 1.14
CA MET A 23 7.21 1.28 1.77
C MET A 23 8.73 1.44 1.74
N HIS A 24 9.30 1.88 0.62
CA HIS A 24 10.74 2.13 0.52
C HIS A 24 11.21 3.41 1.25
N ALA A 25 10.29 4.32 1.56
CA ALA A 25 10.59 5.52 2.34
C ALA A 25 10.66 5.27 3.86
N MET A 26 10.17 4.11 4.33
CA MET A 26 10.22 3.70 5.74
C MET A 26 11.68 3.53 6.23
N PRO A 27 11.94 3.63 7.55
CA PRO A 27 13.22 3.23 8.12
C PRO A 27 13.57 1.77 7.79
N ASN A 28 14.86 1.45 7.63
CA ASN A 28 15.31 0.10 7.24
C ASN A 28 14.76 -1.00 8.16
N GLU A 29 14.76 -0.76 9.48
CA GLU A 29 14.21 -1.71 10.46
C GLU A 29 12.74 -2.04 10.18
N TRP A 30 11.94 -1.05 9.75
CA TRP A 30 10.53 -1.27 9.43
C TRP A 30 10.38 -2.04 8.12
N GLN A 31 11.23 -1.75 7.12
CA GLN A 31 11.25 -2.49 5.87
C GLN A 31 11.57 -3.98 6.12
N GLU A 32 12.56 -4.28 6.95
CA GLU A 32 12.94 -5.65 7.32
C GLU A 32 11.79 -6.38 8.03
N LYS A 33 11.17 -5.76 9.04
CA LYS A 33 10.02 -6.34 9.74
C LYS A 33 8.83 -6.58 8.81
N MET A 34 8.54 -5.62 7.93
CA MET A 34 7.45 -5.75 6.97
C MET A 34 7.74 -6.87 5.97
N ALA A 35 8.97 -6.97 5.45
CA ALA A 35 9.37 -8.02 4.52
C ALA A 35 9.25 -9.43 5.14
N ALA A 36 9.65 -9.59 6.40
CA ALA A 36 9.49 -10.84 7.13
C ALA A 36 8.00 -11.23 7.25
N LEU A 37 7.14 -10.30 7.68
CA LEU A 37 5.70 -10.56 7.81
C LEU A 37 5.02 -10.87 6.47
N LEU A 38 5.37 -10.16 5.39
CA LEU A 38 4.83 -10.43 4.06
C LEU A 38 5.27 -11.80 3.53
N THR A 39 6.48 -12.23 3.88
CA THR A 39 7.00 -13.56 3.54
C THR A 39 6.22 -14.66 4.27
N GLU A 40 5.96 -14.48 5.58
CA GLU A 40 5.11 -15.42 6.33
C GLU A 40 3.70 -15.46 5.76
N TYR A 41 3.11 -14.30 5.47
CA TYR A 41 1.78 -14.19 4.88
C TYR A 41 1.67 -14.92 3.54
N THR A 42 2.59 -14.66 2.60
CA THR A 42 2.52 -15.29 1.27
C THR A 42 2.76 -16.80 1.30
N ASN A 43 3.49 -17.31 2.29
CA ASN A 43 3.70 -18.75 2.46
C ASN A 43 2.48 -19.45 3.08
N ALA A 44 1.71 -18.73 3.91
CA ALA A 44 0.57 -19.28 4.64
C ALA A 44 -0.78 -19.11 3.92
N ILE A 45 -0.93 -18.06 3.09
CA ILE A 45 -2.22 -17.65 2.53
C ILE A 45 -2.19 -17.69 1.00
N ASP A 46 -3.01 -18.55 0.41
CA ASP A 46 -3.24 -18.57 -1.04
C ASP A 46 -4.32 -17.56 -1.43
N THR A 47 -3.89 -16.37 -1.84
CA THR A 47 -4.79 -15.31 -2.35
C THR A 47 -5.38 -15.64 -3.74
N GLY A 48 -4.83 -16.64 -4.44
CA GLY A 48 -5.30 -17.11 -5.74
C GLY A 48 -6.29 -18.28 -5.66
N ALA A 49 -6.60 -18.78 -4.46
CA ALA A 49 -7.41 -19.99 -4.25
C ALA A 49 -8.81 -19.96 -4.92
N PHE A 50 -9.31 -18.77 -5.27
CA PHE A 50 -10.60 -18.56 -5.92
C PHE A 50 -10.50 -18.19 -7.42
N GLY A 51 -9.37 -18.48 -8.06
CA GLY A 51 -9.20 -18.28 -9.51
C GLY A 51 -9.05 -16.81 -9.93
N VAL A 52 -8.59 -15.94 -9.03
CA VAL A 52 -8.31 -14.54 -9.34
C VAL A 52 -6.92 -14.43 -9.96
N GLU A 53 -6.86 -14.10 -11.25
CA GLU A 53 -5.60 -13.98 -11.99
C GLU A 53 -4.90 -12.62 -11.76
N SER A 54 -5.67 -11.56 -11.49
CA SER A 54 -5.12 -10.22 -11.21
C SER A 54 -6.12 -9.31 -10.51
N CYS A 55 -5.61 -8.28 -9.83
CA CYS A 55 -6.39 -7.20 -9.22
C CYS A 55 -5.92 -5.85 -9.77
N VAL A 56 -6.86 -4.91 -9.97
CA VAL A 56 -6.55 -3.55 -10.41
C VAL A 56 -6.89 -2.56 -9.30
N VAL A 57 -5.93 -1.73 -8.94
CA VAL A 57 -6.11 -0.59 -8.03
C VAL A 57 -6.36 0.67 -8.86
N ARG A 58 -7.37 1.47 -8.48
CA ARG A 58 -7.69 2.75 -9.12
C ARG A 58 -7.75 3.86 -8.09
N ALA A 59 -7.29 5.05 -8.46
CA ALA A 59 -7.47 6.25 -7.65
C ALA A 59 -8.86 6.86 -7.91
N THR A 60 -9.43 7.45 -6.87
CA THR A 60 -10.65 8.26 -6.98
C THR A 60 -10.41 9.63 -6.37
N ASP A 61 -11.03 10.65 -6.94
CA ASP A 61 -11.07 11.98 -6.34
C ASP A 61 -11.97 12.01 -5.09
N ARG A 62 -12.04 13.16 -4.43
CA ARG A 62 -12.88 13.36 -3.23
C ARG A 62 -14.37 13.20 -3.49
N ASN A 63 -14.80 13.22 -4.74
CA ASN A 63 -16.20 13.03 -5.17
C ASN A 63 -16.48 11.58 -5.60
N GLY A 64 -15.52 10.67 -5.42
CA GLY A 64 -15.64 9.26 -5.83
C GLY A 64 -15.52 9.02 -7.33
N LYS A 65 -15.09 10.01 -8.11
CA LYS A 65 -14.86 9.85 -9.55
C LYS A 65 -13.47 9.26 -9.80
N LEU A 66 -13.35 8.41 -10.82
CA LEU A 66 -12.05 7.86 -11.22
C LEU A 66 -11.08 9.00 -11.57
N ALA A 67 -9.87 8.90 -11.04
CA ALA A 67 -8.78 9.85 -11.27
C ALA A 67 -7.54 9.10 -11.77
N PRO A 68 -6.63 9.77 -12.51
CA PRO A 68 -5.31 9.20 -12.77
C PRO A 68 -4.57 8.98 -11.46
N MET A 69 -3.79 7.89 -11.39
CA MET A 69 -2.89 7.67 -10.26
C MET A 69 -1.80 8.76 -10.30
N PRO A 70 -1.50 9.43 -9.17
CA PRO A 70 -0.42 10.42 -9.10
C PRO A 70 0.93 9.82 -9.53
N GLU A 71 1.71 10.57 -10.31
CA GLU A 71 3.01 10.12 -10.80
C GLU A 71 3.99 9.88 -9.65
N GLU A 72 3.86 10.66 -8.58
CA GLU A 72 4.63 10.56 -7.34
C GLU A 72 4.49 9.18 -6.67
N LEU A 73 3.32 8.54 -6.81
CA LEU A 73 3.09 7.19 -6.29
C LEU A 73 3.59 6.09 -7.25
N LEU A 74 3.66 6.40 -8.54
CA LEU A 74 4.10 5.48 -9.59
C LEU A 74 5.63 5.46 -9.76
N ASN A 75 6.31 6.59 -9.56
CA ASN A 75 7.76 6.73 -9.71
C ASN A 75 8.52 6.20 -8.47
N TYR A 76 8.26 4.96 -8.09
CA TYR A 76 8.85 4.35 -6.89
C TYR A 76 10.34 4.03 -7.02
N ARG A 77 10.88 3.96 -8.25
CA ARG A 77 12.31 3.66 -8.48
C ARG A 77 13.21 4.87 -8.23
N HIS A 78 12.70 6.06 -8.55
CA HIS A 78 13.44 7.31 -8.45
C HIS A 78 12.53 8.43 -7.93
N PRO A 79 11.94 8.29 -6.72
CA PRO A 79 11.09 9.33 -6.16
C PRO A 79 11.92 10.59 -5.90
N SER A 80 11.33 11.76 -6.14
CA SER A 80 12.00 13.03 -5.85
C SER A 80 12.13 13.22 -4.34
N ALA A 81 13.08 14.06 -3.90
CA ALA A 81 13.21 14.42 -2.50
C ALA A 81 11.91 15.06 -1.97
N ASP A 82 11.26 15.89 -2.79
CA ASP A 82 9.98 16.54 -2.47
C ASP A 82 8.86 15.51 -2.29
N THR A 83 8.76 14.50 -3.15
CA THR A 83 7.80 13.39 -2.99
C THR A 83 8.01 12.65 -1.67
N ILE A 84 9.26 12.35 -1.31
CA ILE A 84 9.56 11.67 -0.04
C ILE A 84 9.25 12.55 1.16
N ALA A 85 9.54 13.85 1.08
CA ALA A 85 9.21 14.80 2.12
C ALA A 85 7.70 14.88 2.33
N GLU A 86 6.93 15.03 1.25
CA GLU A 86 5.47 15.09 1.30
C GLU A 86 4.85 13.82 1.88
N LEU A 87 5.32 12.63 1.47
CA LEU A 87 4.85 11.35 2.02
C LEU A 87 5.12 11.19 3.53
N LYS A 88 6.12 11.90 4.06
CA LYS A 88 6.48 11.88 5.49
C LYS A 88 5.82 13.02 6.27
N ASN A 89 5.29 14.02 5.59
CA ASN A 89 4.54 15.11 6.16
C ASN A 89 3.09 14.67 6.37
N HIS A 90 2.86 13.93 7.45
CA HIS A 90 1.52 13.66 7.96
C HIS A 90 1.39 14.30 9.34
N ASP A 91 0.59 15.36 9.43
CA ASP A 91 0.00 15.87 10.68
C ASP A 91 -1.04 14.88 11.23
#